data_AF-A0AAV4B1R1-F1
#
_entry.id   AF-A0AAV4B1R1-F1
#
_cell.length_a   1.000
_cell.length_b   1.000
_cell.length_c   1.000
_cell.angle_alpha   90.00
_cell.angle_beta   90.00
_cell.angle_gamma   90.00
#
_symmetry.space_group_name_H-M   'P 1'
#
loop_
_entity.id
_entity.type
_entity.pdbx_description
1 polymer ?
#
loop_
_entity_poly.entity_id
_entity_poly.type
_entity_poly.pdbx_seq_one_letter_code
_entity_poly.pdbx_strand_id
1 'polypeptide(L)'
;IIQVYAPTSDSEDVEVEKFYEEIEKAKGYLKSQDIITVMEDFNAKVGDERVEDVVGPSGIGTVNGVEITWLTNCKLMDIEVAARLHEIEELTSER
;
A
#
# COMPACT_ATOMS: atom_id res chain seq x y z
N ILE A 1 -2.40 -13.04 -7.64
CA ILE A 1 -1.58 -11.81 -7.76
C ILE A 1 -2.45 -10.73 -8.38
N ILE A 2 -2.62 -9.62 -7.68
CA ILE A 2 -3.28 -8.40 -8.16
C ILE A 2 -2.18 -7.34 -8.26
N GLN A 3 -2.05 -6.70 -9.42
CA GLN A 3 -1.14 -5.57 -9.60
C GLN A 3 -1.93 -4.28 -9.45
N VAL A 4 -1.44 -3.36 -8.63
CA VAL A 4 -2.14 -2.11 -8.33
C VAL A 4 -1.21 -0.92 -8.49
N TYR A 5 -1.79 0.23 -8.80
CA TYR A 5 -1.11 1.51 -8.67
C TYR A 5 -1.95 2.34 -7.71
N ALA A 6 -1.49 2.51 -6.47
CA ALA A 6 -2.28 3.24 -5.49
C ALA A 6 -2.33 4.74 -5.83
N PRO A 7 -3.44 5.41 -5.52
CA PRO A 7 -3.54 6.86 -5.61
C PRO A 7 -2.43 7.55 -4.82
N THR A 8 -2.06 8.75 -5.25
CA THR A 8 -1.06 9.57 -4.55
C THR A 8 -1.67 10.28 -3.35
N SER A 9 -0.85 10.88 -2.49
CA SER A 9 -1.33 11.73 -1.37
C SER A 9 -2.19 12.91 -1.84
N ASP A 10 -2.05 13.31 -3.10
CA ASP A 10 -2.72 14.46 -3.70
C ASP A 10 -3.97 14.06 -4.50
N SER A 11 -4.30 12.76 -4.54
CA SER A 11 -5.47 12.24 -5.23
C SER A 11 -6.77 12.61 -4.51
N GLU A 12 -7.85 12.76 -5.27
CA GLU A 12 -9.15 13.08 -4.69
C GLU A 12 -9.74 11.88 -3.92
N ASP A 13 -10.53 12.14 -2.88
CA ASP A 13 -11.18 11.09 -2.07
C ASP A 13 -11.96 10.09 -2.95
N VAL A 14 -12.59 10.56 -4.03
CA VAL A 14 -13.32 9.72 -4.99
C VAL A 14 -12.40 8.73 -5.73
N GLU A 15 -11.16 9.13 -6.03
CA GLU A 15 -10.17 8.24 -6.65
C GLU A 15 -9.70 7.18 -5.67
N VAL A 16 -9.52 7.57 -4.39
CA VAL A 16 -9.18 6.67 -3.29
C VAL A 16 -10.29 5.65 -3.04
N GLU A 17 -11.54 6.09 -2.94
CA GLU A 17 -12.68 5.18 -2.77
C GLU A 17 -12.79 4.20 -3.94
N LYS A 18 -12.67 4.70 -5.18
CA LYS A 18 -12.72 3.86 -6.37
C LYS A 18 -11.61 2.81 -6.39
N PHE A 19 -10.41 3.16 -5.96
CA PHE A 19 -9.29 2.22 -5.86
C PHE A 19 -9.62 1.03 -4.95
N TYR A 20 -10.13 1.29 -3.74
CA TYR A 20 -10.50 0.22 -2.82
C TYR A 20 -11.68 -0.61 -3.31
N GLU A 21 -12.68 0.03 -3.96
CA GLU A 21 -13.78 -0.71 -4.59
C GLU A 21 -13.30 -1.68 -5.68
N GLU A 22 -12.33 -1.28 -6.49
CA GLU A 22 -11.78 -2.13 -7.55
C GLU A 22 -11.03 -3.34 -6.98
N ILE A 23 -10.31 -3.16 -5.87
CA ILE A 23 -9.66 -4.28 -5.17
C ILE A 23 -10.71 -5.24 -4.59
N GLU A 24 -11.76 -4.75 -3.93
CA GLU A 24 -12.83 -5.62 -3.41
C GLU A 24 -13.56 -6.37 -4.54
N LYS A 25 -13.84 -5.70 -5.66
CA LYS A 25 -14.39 -6.36 -6.86
C LYS A 25 -13.44 -7.44 -7.37
N ALA A 26 -12.13 -7.16 -7.45
CA ALA A 26 -11.11 -8.13 -7.86
C ALA A 26 -11.07 -9.35 -6.92
N LYS A 27 -11.14 -9.14 -5.61
CA LYS A 27 -11.23 -10.20 -4.60
C LYS A 27 -12.47 -11.06 -4.77
N GLY A 28 -13.61 -10.49 -5.17
CA GLY A 28 -14.84 -11.22 -5.45
C GLY A 28 -14.74 -12.28 -6.55
N TYR A 29 -13.71 -12.20 -7.41
CA TYR A 29 -13.43 -13.23 -8.41
C TYR A 29 -12.51 -14.36 -7.92
N LEU A 30 -11.90 -14.19 -6.74
CA LEU A 30 -10.96 -15.16 -6.16
C LEU A 30 -11.72 -16.16 -5.28
N LYS A 31 -11.20 -17.37 -5.15
CA LYS A 31 -11.73 -18.36 -4.21
C LYS A 31 -11.24 -18.01 -2.81
N SER A 32 -12.03 -18.36 -1.79
CA SER A 32 -11.70 -18.07 -0.38
C SER A 32 -10.42 -18.75 0.13
N GLN A 33 -9.83 -19.67 -0.64
CA GLN A 33 -8.57 -20.37 -0.30
C GLN A 33 -7.37 -19.83 -1.11
N ASP A 34 -7.57 -18.86 -1.99
CA ASP A 34 -6.50 -18.29 -2.80
C ASP A 34 -5.71 -17.28 -1.95
N ILE A 35 -4.37 -17.35 -2.02
CA ILE A 35 -3.49 -16.35 -1.41
C ILE A 35 -3.50 -15.09 -2.28
N ILE A 36 -3.86 -13.95 -1.68
CA ILE A 36 -3.99 -12.67 -2.37
C ILE A 36 -2.74 -11.84 -2.12
N THR A 37 -1.81 -11.90 -3.07
CA THR A 37 -0.67 -10.97 -3.10
C THR A 37 -1.03 -9.75 -3.93
N VAL A 38 -0.97 -8.56 -3.32
CA VAL A 38 -1.08 -7.28 -4.01
C VAL A 38 0.31 -6.67 -4.15
N MET A 39 0.68 -6.27 -5.36
CA MET A 39 2.04 -5.84 -5.70
C MET A 39 2.06 -4.59 -6.58
N GLU A 40 3.26 -4.01 -6.68
CA GLU A 40 3.69 -2.80 -7.43
C GLU A 40 3.88 -1.56 -6.55
N ASP A 41 3.30 -0.40 -6.94
CA ASP A 41 3.59 0.90 -6.35
C ASP A 41 2.37 1.40 -5.56
N PHE A 42 2.58 1.54 -4.25
CA PHE A 42 1.55 1.97 -3.32
C PHE A 42 1.61 3.47 -3.00
N ASN A 43 2.56 4.23 -3.58
CA ASN A 43 2.73 5.66 -3.31
C ASN A 43 2.74 6.00 -1.79
N ALA A 44 3.24 5.06 -0.99
CA ALA A 44 3.15 5.05 0.47
C ALA A 44 4.49 4.60 1.05
N LYS A 45 5.00 5.33 2.04
CA LYS A 45 6.12 4.90 2.88
C LYS A 45 5.59 3.97 3.98
N VAL A 46 6.30 2.86 4.16
CA VAL A 46 5.92 1.83 5.12
C VAL A 46 6.49 2.12 6.52
N GLY A 47 7.49 3.01 6.58
CA GLY A 47 8.23 3.33 7.80
C GLY A 47 9.19 2.22 8.24
N ASP A 48 10.15 2.53 9.11
CA ASP A 48 11.10 1.56 9.65
C ASP A 48 10.56 0.76 10.85
N GLU A 49 9.37 1.14 11.34
CA GLU A 49 8.69 0.44 12.42
C GLU A 49 7.88 -0.77 11.92
N ARG A 50 7.88 -1.83 12.74
CA ARG A 50 7.03 -2.99 12.49
C ARG A 50 5.58 -2.65 12.76
N VAL A 51 4.71 -2.78 11.76
CA VAL A 51 3.26 -2.74 11.93
C VAL A 51 2.74 -4.17 12.03
N GLU A 52 2.71 -4.69 13.26
CA GLU A 52 2.18 -6.01 13.63
C GLU A 52 2.60 -7.16 12.70
N ASP A 53 1.64 -7.79 12.02
CA ASP A 53 1.78 -8.88 11.05
C ASP A 53 1.64 -8.41 9.59
N VAL A 54 1.44 -7.11 9.37
CA VAL A 54 1.21 -6.50 8.05
C VAL A 54 2.52 -6.06 7.40
N VAL A 55 3.46 -5.56 8.22
CA VAL A 55 4.73 -4.96 7.77
C VAL A 55 5.89 -5.45 8.63
N GLY A 56 6.95 -5.93 7.98
CA GLY A 56 8.23 -6.23 8.64
C GLY A 56 9.05 -4.97 8.96
N PRO A 57 10.02 -5.05 9.90
CA PRO A 57 10.81 -3.90 10.39
C PRO A 57 11.89 -3.43 9.39
N SER A 58 11.56 -3.30 8.11
CA SER A 58 12.53 -3.05 7.03
C SER A 58 12.08 -1.99 6.03
N GLY A 59 11.06 -1.22 6.34
CA GLY A 59 10.70 -0.05 5.54
C GLY A 59 11.61 1.15 5.82
N ILE A 60 11.41 2.22 5.06
CA ILE A 60 12.24 3.42 5.06
C ILE A 60 11.35 4.64 5.30
N GLY A 61 11.75 5.54 6.20
CA GLY A 61 11.08 6.82 6.47
C GLY A 61 10.13 6.80 7.67
N THR A 62 9.35 7.87 7.83
CA THR A 62 8.31 7.97 8.87
C THR A 62 6.94 7.81 8.22
N VAL A 63 6.08 6.98 8.84
CA VAL A 63 4.72 6.75 8.36
C VAL A 63 3.87 8.02 8.54
N ASN A 64 3.16 8.43 7.50
CA ASN A 64 2.17 9.51 7.53
C ASN A 64 0.73 8.97 7.68
N GLY A 65 -0.26 9.84 7.89
CA GLY A 65 -1.65 9.41 8.12
C GLY A 65 -2.29 8.64 6.95
N VAL A 66 -1.88 8.94 5.71
CA VAL A 66 -2.34 8.24 4.50
C VAL A 66 -1.77 6.82 4.50
N GLU A 67 -0.49 6.68 4.80
CA GLU A 67 0.23 5.39 4.89
C GLU A 67 -0.32 4.50 6.01
N ILE A 68 -0.67 5.06 7.18
CA ILE A 68 -1.37 4.32 8.25
C ILE A 68 -2.73 3.80 7.76
N THR A 69 -3.47 4.62 7.01
CA THR A 69 -4.78 4.25 6.46
C THR A 69 -4.63 3.10 5.47
N TRP A 70 -3.63 3.15 4.59
CA TRP A 70 -3.30 2.06 3.66
C TRP A 70 -2.96 0.75 4.36
N LEU A 71 -2.08 0.80 5.37
CA LEU A 71 -1.68 -0.39 6.14
C LEU A 71 -2.88 -1.00 6.89
N THR A 72 -3.74 -0.15 7.44
CA THR A 72 -4.98 -0.58 8.11
C THR A 72 -5.91 -1.29 7.13
N ASN A 73 -6.09 -0.75 5.93
CA ASN A 73 -6.95 -1.34 4.91
C ASN A 73 -6.37 -2.65 4.35
N CYS A 74 -5.07 -2.74 4.14
CA CYS A 74 -4.43 -4.00 3.73
C CYS A 74 -4.71 -5.13 4.73
N LYS A 75 -4.66 -4.81 6.04
CA LYS A 75 -5.01 -5.75 7.11
C LYS A 75 -6.48 -6.16 7.07
N LEU A 76 -7.40 -5.19 6.96
CA LEU A 76 -8.84 -5.47 6.88
C LEU A 76 -9.21 -6.34 5.68
N MET A 77 -8.41 -6.26 4.62
CA MET A 77 -8.66 -6.94 3.36
C MET A 77 -7.93 -8.28 3.23
N ASP A 78 -7.16 -8.72 4.23
CA ASP A 78 -6.35 -9.95 4.23
C ASP A 78 -5.40 -10.02 3.02
N ILE A 79 -4.69 -8.91 2.77
CA ILE A 79 -3.79 -8.75 1.64
C ILE A 79 -2.34 -8.83 2.12
N GLU A 80 -1.57 -9.73 1.53
CA GLU A 80 -0.11 -9.68 1.65
C GLU A 80 0.45 -8.63 0.67
N VAL A 81 1.13 -7.63 1.22
CA VAL A 81 1.74 -6.53 0.47
C VAL A 81 3.16 -6.90 0.08
N ALA A 82 3.44 -6.93 -1.22
CA ALA A 82 4.79 -7.00 -1.75
C ALA A 82 5.06 -5.79 -2.65
N ALA A 83 5.69 -4.76 -2.07
CA ALA A 83 6.03 -3.52 -2.76
C ALA A 83 7.49 -3.55 -3.24
N ARG A 84 7.76 -2.89 -4.38
CA ARG A 84 9.13 -2.57 -4.78
C ARG A 84 9.53 -1.26 -4.12
N LEU A 85 10.54 -1.28 -3.24
CA LEU A 85 11.17 -0.05 -2.75
C LEU A 85 11.85 0.65 -3.93
N HIS A 86 11.32 1.79 -4.37
CA HIS A 86 12.16 2.77 -5.05
C HIS A 86 13.05 3.40 -3.98
N GLU A 87 14.39 3.26 -4.10
CA GLU A 87 15.30 4.20 -3.45
C GLU A 87 14.94 5.59 -3.96
N ILE A 88 14.18 6.34 -3.17
CA ILE A 88 14.03 7.77 -3.39
C ILE A 88 15.39 8.35 -2.96
N GLU A 89 16.29 8.59 -3.92
CA GLU A 89 17.33 9.58 -3.72
C GLU A 89 16.62 10.89 -3.38
N GLU A 90 16.59 11.26 -2.10
CA GLU A 90 16.23 12.61 -1.69
C GLU A 90 17.19 13.55 -2.42
N LEU A 91 16.68 14.21 -3.46
CA LEU A 91 17.30 15.41 -3.99
C LEU A 91 17.22 16.48 -2.91
N THR A 92 18.18 16.44 -1.99
CA THR A 92 18.64 17.59 -1.24
C THR A 92 19.18 18.60 -2.24
N SER A 93 18.29 19.44 -2.78
CA SER A 93 18.68 20.68 -3.42
C SER A 93 18.27 21.83 -2.51
N GLU A 94 19.02 22.01 -1.43
CA GLU A 94 19.34 23.37 -1.01
C GLU A 94 20.02 24.05 -2.20
N ARG A 95 19.30 24.98 -2.84
CA ARG A 95 19.91 26.10 -3.54
C ARG A 95 18.96 27.26 -3.71
#